data_AF-A0A128F8Y2-F1
#
_entry.id   AF-A0A128F8Y2-F1
#
_cell.length_a   1.000
_cell.length_b   1.000
_cell.length_c   1.000
_cell.angle_alpha   90.00
_cell.angle_beta   90.00
_cell.angle_gamma   90.00
#
_symmetry.space_group_name_H-M   'P 1'
#
loop_
_entity.id
_entity.type
_entity.pdbx_description
1 polymer ?
#
loop_
_entity_poly.entity_id
_entity_poly.type
_entity_poly.pdbx_seq_one_letter_code
_entity_poly.pdbx_strand_id
1 'polypeptide(L)'
;MTAFLKLLARNRLAAFGGIVMSIIVFLVLVTPLLGLQDPAVTDTANRFLRPFSDGHLLGTDHLGRDLLSRLLWGTQLSLAVGFAAALIAALIGSAIGIVAGYYGGRVDNVFMRCIDVLMAFPYILLALAIVAALGPGLLNALIAVAAVNIPFFARNIRGVTVSLAQREFVEAAKLCGMSDLRIIWSEIVPNVIPVIVIAMSTTIGWMILETAGLSFLGLGSQPPQADLGSMLGEARNSLITDPHASVVPGIMIFLIVMSINLLGDGIRDALDPRLKSGALTRPQPATKVSDAFNAVGADETNNAVLKVEKLETQFHINRRVYKAVNQVSFEIAPGECLGLIGESGSGKSVTALSVMGLVASPPGVICGGDIRFKNESLIGASYEKLRALRGKDVAYIFQDPLATLHPLYRVGEQMMEAILVHEKVPANEARERAISLLDAVHIPNAEERMKAFPHELSGGMRQRVAIAMALVNNPSLIIADEPTTALDVTVQGQILALLDELRRTRNVSVLFITHDFGVVAQLCDRVAVMYAGKIVETGPTEVVLDSPAHPYTKKLIACVPELGRGKGTLEAIPGLPPVVDKLPKGCAFAARCSKAAEACQQGEVARDEASGRMVLCHYPEEKLV
;
A
#
# COMPACT_ATOMS: atom_id res chain seq x y z
N MET A 1 -20.04 -12.82 -7.33
CA MET A 1 -19.46 -11.55 -7.81
C MET A 1 -17.98 -11.53 -7.46
N THR A 2 -17.09 -11.56 -8.46
CA THR A 2 -15.63 -11.57 -8.25
C THR A 2 -15.19 -10.30 -7.49
N ALA A 3 -14.07 -10.35 -6.76
CA ALA A 3 -13.54 -9.19 -6.03
C ALA A 3 -13.36 -7.95 -6.94
N PHE A 4 -13.02 -8.18 -8.21
CA PHE A 4 -12.95 -7.18 -9.26
C PHE A 4 -14.29 -6.47 -9.50
N LEU A 5 -15.39 -7.23 -9.67
CA LEU A 5 -16.73 -6.66 -9.86
C LEU A 5 -17.22 -5.88 -8.63
N LYS A 6 -16.85 -6.31 -7.41
CA LYS A 6 -17.14 -5.55 -6.18
C LYS A 6 -16.39 -4.22 -6.10
N LEU A 7 -15.12 -4.20 -6.51
CA LEU A 7 -14.31 -2.98 -6.55
C LEU A 7 -14.85 -2.01 -7.62
N LEU A 8 -15.18 -2.53 -8.81
CA LEU A 8 -15.77 -1.73 -9.88
C LEU A 8 -17.12 -1.12 -9.47
N ALA A 9 -17.99 -1.91 -8.83
CA ALA A 9 -19.30 -1.45 -8.36
C ALA A 9 -19.25 -0.44 -7.21
N ARG A 10 -18.10 -0.29 -6.54
CA ARG A 10 -17.91 0.73 -5.48
C ARG A 10 -17.85 2.14 -6.07
N ASN A 11 -17.39 2.28 -7.31
CA ASN A 11 -17.40 3.56 -8.04
C ASN A 11 -18.73 3.69 -8.81
N ARG A 12 -19.65 4.52 -8.27
CA ARG A 12 -21.00 4.69 -8.83
C ARG A 12 -20.99 5.21 -10.27
N LEU A 13 -20.02 6.06 -10.62
CA LEU A 13 -19.89 6.62 -11.97
C LEU A 13 -19.41 5.55 -12.96
N ALA A 14 -18.44 4.73 -12.57
CA ALA A 14 -17.99 3.61 -13.39
C ALA A 14 -19.09 2.56 -13.59
N ALA A 15 -19.87 2.27 -12.54
CA ALA A 15 -21.02 1.38 -12.64
C ALA A 15 -22.08 1.92 -13.61
N PHE A 16 -22.37 3.23 -13.55
CA PHE A 16 -23.29 3.88 -14.49
C PHE A 16 -22.78 3.78 -15.94
N GLY A 17 -21.52 4.13 -16.20
CA GLY A 17 -20.90 4.00 -17.53
C GLY A 17 -20.94 2.56 -18.04
N GLY A 18 -20.66 1.58 -17.17
CA GLY A 18 -20.75 0.16 -17.51
C GLY A 18 -22.17 -0.29 -17.89
N ILE A 19 -23.19 0.20 -17.20
CA ILE A 19 -24.61 -0.10 -17.52
C ILE A 19 -24.97 0.48 -18.88
N VAL A 20 -24.69 1.76 -19.12
CA VAL A 20 -25.00 2.43 -20.40
C VAL A 20 -24.28 1.74 -21.56
N MET A 21 -22.98 1.43 -21.40
CA MET A 21 -22.22 0.72 -22.42
C MET A 21 -22.79 -0.69 -22.68
N SER A 22 -23.22 -1.41 -21.63
CA SER A 22 -23.82 -2.74 -21.77
C SER A 22 -25.14 -2.68 -22.54
N ILE A 23 -25.97 -1.65 -22.31
CA ILE A 23 -27.20 -1.42 -23.07
C ILE A 23 -26.89 -1.14 -24.54
N ILE A 24 -25.92 -0.27 -24.83
CA ILE A 24 -25.51 0.05 -26.21
C ILE A 24 -25.01 -1.20 -26.93
N VAL A 25 -24.11 -1.96 -26.30
CA VAL A 25 -23.57 -3.21 -26.88
C VAL A 25 -24.68 -4.23 -27.10
N PHE A 26 -25.61 -4.37 -26.15
CA PHE A 26 -26.76 -5.27 -26.29
C PHE A 26 -27.65 -4.86 -27.48
N LEU A 27 -28.01 -3.58 -27.59
CA LEU A 27 -28.79 -3.06 -28.69
C LEU A 27 -28.10 -3.33 -30.03
N VAL A 28 -26.80 -3.05 -30.13
CA VAL A 28 -25.98 -3.30 -31.31
C VAL A 28 -26.00 -4.78 -31.71
N LEU A 29 -25.77 -5.69 -30.75
CA LEU A 29 -25.73 -7.13 -31.02
C LEU A 29 -27.09 -7.71 -31.44
N VAL A 30 -28.19 -7.15 -30.92
CA VAL A 30 -29.54 -7.59 -31.24
C VAL A 30 -30.07 -6.93 -32.53
N THR A 31 -29.43 -5.86 -33.04
CA THR A 31 -29.82 -5.15 -34.29
C THR A 31 -30.18 -6.07 -35.45
N PRO A 32 -29.40 -7.12 -35.79
CA PRO A 32 -29.73 -8.01 -36.91
C PRO A 32 -31.03 -8.81 -36.69
N LEU A 33 -31.50 -8.93 -35.45
CA LEU A 33 -32.70 -9.66 -35.05
C LEU A 33 -33.94 -8.74 -34.90
N LEU A 34 -33.75 -7.42 -34.88
CA LEU A 34 -34.84 -6.46 -34.63
C LEU A 34 -35.77 -6.25 -35.83
N GLY A 35 -35.48 -6.86 -37.00
CA GLY A 35 -36.30 -6.72 -38.21
C GLY A 35 -36.39 -5.27 -38.72
N LEU A 36 -35.36 -4.46 -38.45
CA LEU A 36 -35.29 -3.07 -38.89
C LEU A 36 -35.14 -2.98 -40.41
N GLN A 37 -35.59 -1.85 -40.97
CA GLN A 37 -35.37 -1.54 -42.39
C GLN A 37 -33.88 -1.57 -42.73
N ASP A 38 -33.54 -1.95 -43.96
CA ASP A 38 -32.15 -1.95 -44.40
C ASP A 38 -31.59 -0.50 -44.37
N PRO A 39 -30.48 -0.25 -43.64
CA PRO A 39 -29.91 1.08 -43.47
C PRO A 39 -29.48 1.76 -44.78
N ALA A 40 -29.36 1.00 -45.88
CA ALA A 40 -28.97 1.51 -47.20
C ALA A 40 -30.16 1.89 -48.10
N VAL A 41 -31.40 1.51 -47.76
CA VAL A 41 -32.57 1.71 -48.64
C VAL A 41 -33.00 3.18 -48.66
N THR A 42 -32.96 3.79 -49.85
CA THR A 42 -33.32 5.20 -50.04
C THR A 42 -34.78 5.38 -50.46
N ASP A 43 -35.49 6.30 -49.81
CA ASP A 43 -36.86 6.69 -50.14
C ASP A 43 -36.99 8.22 -50.13
N THR A 44 -36.66 8.85 -51.27
CA THR A 44 -36.58 10.31 -51.38
C THR A 44 -37.91 11.03 -51.18
N ALA A 45 -39.05 10.32 -51.27
CA ALA A 45 -40.36 10.88 -50.98
C ALA A 45 -40.53 11.19 -49.49
N ASN A 46 -39.89 10.40 -48.63
CA ASN A 46 -39.96 10.47 -47.18
C ASN A 46 -38.68 11.08 -46.56
N ARG A 47 -38.11 12.12 -47.16
CA ARG A 47 -36.92 12.81 -46.63
C ARG A 47 -37.25 13.68 -45.41
N PHE A 48 -36.35 13.72 -44.43
CA PHE A 48 -36.44 14.56 -43.23
C PHE A 48 -37.75 14.42 -42.44
N LEU A 49 -38.29 13.21 -42.36
CA LEU A 49 -39.41 12.92 -41.47
C LEU A 49 -39.00 13.18 -40.03
N ARG A 50 -39.87 13.86 -39.29
CA ARG A 50 -39.63 14.18 -37.88
C ARG A 50 -39.57 12.91 -37.05
N PRO A 51 -38.88 12.92 -35.89
CA PRO A 51 -38.98 11.83 -34.92
C PRO A 51 -40.45 11.49 -34.60
N PHE A 52 -40.71 10.21 -34.35
CA PHE A 52 -42.06 9.65 -34.13
C PHE A 52 -43.01 9.67 -35.34
N SER A 53 -42.46 9.72 -36.57
CA SER A 53 -43.27 9.48 -37.78
C SER A 53 -43.56 7.99 -37.95
N ASP A 54 -44.69 7.65 -38.57
CA ASP A 54 -45.10 6.25 -38.77
C ASP A 54 -44.01 5.46 -39.53
N GLY A 55 -43.54 4.38 -38.92
CA GLY A 55 -42.46 3.54 -39.46
C GLY A 55 -41.03 4.08 -39.23
N HIS A 56 -40.86 5.30 -38.72
CA HIS A 56 -39.57 5.98 -38.54
C HIS A 56 -39.44 6.63 -37.16
N LEU A 57 -39.08 5.84 -36.14
CA LEU A 57 -39.05 6.27 -34.74
C LEU A 57 -38.14 7.48 -34.50
N LEU A 58 -36.94 7.49 -35.10
CA LEU A 58 -35.98 8.58 -34.98
C LEU A 58 -36.02 9.56 -36.17
N GLY A 59 -36.98 9.40 -37.09
CA GLY A 59 -37.07 10.16 -38.33
C GLY A 59 -36.23 9.58 -39.47
N THR A 60 -36.11 10.35 -40.55
CA THR A 60 -35.35 9.97 -41.75
C THR A 60 -34.31 11.01 -42.13
N ASP A 61 -33.30 10.59 -42.88
CA ASP A 61 -32.26 11.49 -43.37
C ASP A 61 -32.62 12.18 -44.70
N HIS A 62 -31.63 12.87 -45.29
CA HIS A 62 -31.76 13.59 -46.56
C HIS A 62 -32.08 12.70 -47.78
N LEU A 63 -31.83 11.39 -47.70
CA LEU A 63 -32.18 10.39 -48.71
C LEU A 63 -33.41 9.55 -48.29
N GLY A 64 -34.07 9.91 -47.20
CA GLY A 64 -35.21 9.19 -46.64
C GLY A 64 -34.86 7.85 -46.00
N ARG A 65 -33.59 7.61 -45.65
CA ARG A 65 -33.18 6.39 -44.94
C ARG A 65 -33.58 6.49 -43.46
N ASP A 66 -33.99 5.38 -42.87
CA ASP A 66 -34.38 5.30 -41.47
C ASP A 66 -33.21 5.60 -40.51
N LEU A 67 -33.34 6.65 -39.69
CA LEU A 67 -32.26 7.07 -38.78
C LEU A 67 -32.00 6.06 -37.67
N LEU A 68 -33.00 5.31 -37.20
CA LEU A 68 -32.82 4.31 -36.14
C LEU A 68 -31.97 3.13 -36.63
N SER A 69 -32.30 2.59 -37.80
CA SER A 69 -31.54 1.51 -38.43
C SER A 69 -30.09 1.95 -38.70
N ARG A 70 -29.90 3.12 -39.32
CA ARG A 70 -28.56 3.66 -39.58
C ARG A 70 -27.77 3.90 -38.31
N LEU A 71 -28.41 4.37 -37.23
CA LEU A 71 -27.76 4.62 -35.94
C LEU A 71 -27.21 3.32 -35.34
N LEU A 72 -27.99 2.25 -35.31
CA LEU A 72 -27.58 0.98 -34.68
C LEU A 72 -26.50 0.26 -35.49
N TRP A 73 -26.68 0.15 -36.81
CA TRP A 73 -25.67 -0.42 -37.72
C TRP A 73 -24.39 0.42 -37.74
N GLY A 74 -24.53 1.75 -37.76
CA GLY A 74 -23.40 2.67 -37.70
C GLY A 74 -22.65 2.61 -36.36
N THR A 75 -23.37 2.43 -35.25
CA THR A 75 -22.77 2.24 -33.92
C THR A 75 -21.93 0.97 -33.87
N GLN A 76 -22.41 -0.13 -34.45
CA GLN A 76 -21.65 -1.38 -34.55
C GLN A 76 -20.30 -1.16 -35.24
N LEU A 77 -20.34 -0.46 -36.38
CA LEU A 77 -19.16 -0.20 -37.18
C LEU A 77 -18.17 0.73 -36.47
N SER A 78 -18.65 1.84 -35.91
CA SER A 78 -17.82 2.80 -35.18
C SER A 78 -17.15 2.19 -33.95
N LEU A 79 -17.87 1.35 -33.18
CA LEU A 79 -17.29 0.61 -32.05
C LEU A 79 -16.22 -0.37 -32.53
N ALA A 80 -16.53 -1.21 -33.54
CA ALA A 80 -15.58 -2.21 -34.04
C ALA A 80 -14.26 -1.56 -34.50
N VAL A 81 -14.34 -0.45 -35.24
CA VAL A 81 -13.16 0.26 -35.75
C VAL A 81 -12.37 0.93 -34.62
N GLY A 82 -13.04 1.62 -33.70
CA GLY A 82 -12.38 2.28 -32.57
C GLY A 82 -11.64 1.29 -31.66
N PHE A 83 -12.28 0.16 -31.32
CA PHE A 83 -11.65 -0.90 -30.52
C PHE A 83 -10.50 -1.60 -31.27
N ALA A 84 -10.66 -1.88 -32.57
CA ALA A 84 -9.60 -2.50 -33.36
C ALA A 84 -8.37 -1.58 -33.49
N ALA A 85 -8.59 -0.28 -33.75
CA ALA A 85 -7.51 0.70 -33.80
C ALA A 85 -6.79 0.82 -32.46
N ALA A 86 -7.54 0.87 -31.34
CA ALA A 86 -6.96 0.90 -29.99
C ALA A 86 -6.15 -0.34 -29.67
N LEU A 87 -6.63 -1.53 -30.03
CA LEU A 87 -5.91 -2.78 -29.82
C LEU A 87 -4.59 -2.81 -30.61
N ILE A 88 -4.62 -2.43 -31.88
CA ILE A 88 -3.42 -2.39 -32.74
C ILE A 88 -2.40 -1.38 -32.18
N ALA A 89 -2.85 -0.17 -31.86
CA ALA A 89 -1.99 0.86 -31.30
C ALA A 89 -1.39 0.44 -29.94
N ALA A 90 -2.20 -0.17 -29.07
CA ALA A 90 -1.76 -0.68 -27.79
C ALA A 90 -0.73 -1.80 -27.94
N LEU A 91 -0.96 -2.77 -28.83
CA LEU A 91 -0.03 -3.88 -29.04
C LEU A 91 1.32 -3.41 -29.59
N ILE A 92 1.30 -2.62 -30.67
CA ILE A 92 2.53 -2.16 -31.33
C ILE A 92 3.26 -1.14 -30.43
N GLY A 93 2.53 -0.16 -29.90
CA GLY A 93 3.10 0.86 -29.03
C GLY A 93 3.67 0.27 -27.75
N SER A 94 2.94 -0.62 -27.07
CA SER A 94 3.46 -1.26 -25.85
C SER A 94 4.67 -2.13 -26.14
N ALA A 95 4.71 -2.85 -27.26
CA ALA A 95 5.90 -3.63 -27.65
C ALA A 95 7.12 -2.73 -27.84
N ILE A 96 6.97 -1.60 -28.55
CA ILE A 96 8.04 -0.60 -28.71
C ILE A 96 8.47 -0.06 -27.34
N GLY A 97 7.50 0.33 -26.49
CA GLY A 97 7.78 0.89 -25.17
C GLY A 97 8.50 -0.07 -24.23
N ILE A 98 8.11 -1.35 -24.23
CA ILE A 98 8.75 -2.40 -23.42
C ILE A 98 10.19 -2.64 -23.90
N VAL A 99 10.40 -2.80 -25.21
CA VAL A 99 11.73 -3.04 -25.77
C VAL A 99 12.65 -1.84 -25.53
N ALA A 100 12.17 -0.63 -25.79
CA ALA A 100 12.93 0.60 -25.55
C ALA A 100 13.28 0.77 -24.07
N GLY A 101 12.31 0.58 -23.17
CA GLY A 101 12.51 0.76 -21.73
C GLY A 101 13.39 -0.31 -21.08
N TYR A 102 13.33 -1.57 -21.56
CA TYR A 102 14.13 -2.67 -21.01
C TYR A 102 15.60 -2.59 -21.41
N TYR A 103 15.88 -2.36 -22.71
CA TYR A 103 17.27 -2.33 -23.21
C TYR A 103 17.98 -1.00 -22.94
N GLY A 104 17.25 0.12 -22.89
CA GLY A 104 17.84 1.43 -22.65
C GLY A 104 18.85 1.86 -23.72
N GLY A 105 19.65 2.89 -23.40
CA GLY A 105 20.82 3.30 -24.18
C GLY A 105 20.52 3.61 -25.65
N ARG A 106 21.21 2.93 -26.57
CA ARG A 106 21.06 3.17 -28.02
C ARG A 106 19.71 2.69 -28.56
N VAL A 107 19.22 1.55 -28.09
CA VAL A 107 17.93 0.97 -28.53
C VAL A 107 16.81 1.94 -28.19
N ASP A 108 16.79 2.40 -26.94
CA ASP A 108 15.83 3.39 -26.47
C ASP A 108 15.87 4.68 -27.29
N ASN A 109 17.07 5.23 -27.50
CA ASN A 109 17.24 6.45 -28.29
C ASN A 109 16.71 6.30 -29.73
N VAL A 110 16.98 5.19 -30.42
CA VAL A 110 16.51 5.01 -31.81
C VAL A 110 14.98 4.94 -31.86
N PHE A 111 14.36 4.10 -31.03
CA PHE A 111 12.90 3.97 -31.01
C PHE A 111 12.23 5.29 -30.61
N MET A 112 12.71 5.94 -29.55
CA MET A 112 12.10 7.18 -29.08
C MET A 112 12.30 8.33 -30.04
N ARG A 113 13.40 8.40 -30.81
CA ARG A 113 13.54 9.41 -31.86
C ARG A 113 12.54 9.23 -32.99
N CYS A 114 12.27 7.99 -33.42
CA CYS A 114 11.20 7.73 -34.40
C CYS A 114 9.82 8.15 -33.86
N ILE A 115 9.53 7.82 -32.60
CA ILE A 115 8.30 8.21 -31.92
C ILE A 115 8.17 9.74 -31.80
N ASP A 116 9.25 10.42 -31.42
CA ASP A 116 9.28 11.88 -31.28
C ASP A 116 9.07 12.58 -32.62
N VAL A 117 9.60 12.03 -33.73
CA VAL A 117 9.33 12.54 -35.09
C VAL A 117 7.86 12.42 -35.45
N LEU A 118 7.21 11.29 -35.16
CA LEU A 118 5.77 11.13 -35.41
C LEU A 118 4.93 12.13 -34.59
N MET A 119 5.32 12.38 -33.34
CA MET A 119 4.61 13.32 -32.46
C MET A 119 4.90 14.79 -32.74
N ALA A 120 5.89 15.10 -33.58
CA ALA A 120 6.13 16.47 -34.03
C ALA A 120 5.00 16.97 -34.96
N PHE A 121 4.25 16.04 -35.59
CA PHE A 121 3.09 16.37 -36.40
C PHE A 121 1.81 16.45 -35.54
N PRO A 122 0.92 17.43 -35.79
CA PRO A 122 -0.41 17.40 -35.20
C PRO A 122 -1.16 16.12 -35.60
N TYR A 123 -1.66 15.39 -34.60
CA TYR A 123 -2.20 14.04 -34.75
C TYR A 123 -3.29 13.95 -35.85
N ILE A 124 -4.22 14.91 -35.88
CA ILE A 124 -5.30 14.91 -36.87
C ILE A 124 -4.78 15.17 -38.30
N LEU A 125 -3.76 16.03 -38.46
CA LEU A 125 -3.17 16.31 -39.76
C LEU A 125 -2.39 15.09 -40.28
N LEU A 126 -1.69 14.39 -39.39
CA LEU A 126 -1.00 13.15 -39.73
C LEU A 126 -2.01 12.06 -40.12
N ALA A 127 -3.12 11.92 -39.38
CA ALA A 127 -4.18 10.99 -39.74
C ALA A 127 -4.79 11.31 -41.11
N LEU A 128 -5.10 12.58 -41.38
CA LEU A 128 -5.62 13.03 -42.67
C LEU A 128 -4.63 12.78 -43.82
N ALA A 129 -3.34 13.04 -43.60
CA ALA A 129 -2.30 12.79 -44.60
C ALA A 129 -2.17 11.29 -44.92
N ILE A 130 -2.23 10.43 -43.91
CA ILE A 130 -2.20 8.97 -44.11
C ILE A 130 -3.41 8.51 -44.91
N VAL A 131 -4.62 8.96 -44.57
CA VAL A 131 -5.83 8.57 -45.32
C VAL A 131 -5.83 9.18 -46.73
N ALA A 132 -5.37 10.41 -46.90
CA ALA A 132 -5.24 11.03 -48.23
C ALA A 132 -4.28 10.24 -49.13
N ALA A 133 -3.21 9.68 -48.56
CA ALA A 133 -2.25 8.85 -49.28
C ALA A 133 -2.79 7.43 -49.60
N LEU A 134 -3.50 6.81 -48.66
CA LEU A 134 -4.06 5.46 -48.82
C LEU A 134 -5.39 5.43 -49.58
N GLY A 135 -6.06 6.57 -49.70
CA GLY A 135 -7.42 6.71 -50.23
C GLY A 135 -8.49 6.61 -49.13
N PRO A 136 -9.68 7.19 -49.39
CA PRO A 136 -10.79 7.15 -48.43
C PRO A 136 -11.28 5.70 -48.24
N GLY A 137 -11.62 5.36 -47.00
CA GLY A 137 -12.14 4.03 -46.67
C GLY A 137 -11.95 3.67 -45.20
N LEU A 138 -12.79 2.76 -44.74
CA LEU A 138 -12.83 2.35 -43.33
C LEU A 138 -11.51 1.75 -42.84
N LEU A 139 -10.92 0.84 -43.62
CA LEU A 139 -9.66 0.18 -43.26
C LEU A 139 -8.50 1.18 -43.22
N ASN A 140 -8.46 2.12 -44.16
CA ASN A 140 -7.42 3.14 -44.23
C ASN A 140 -7.55 4.15 -43.07
N ALA A 141 -8.77 4.54 -42.72
CA ALA A 141 -9.03 5.37 -41.55
C ALA A 141 -8.62 4.66 -40.24
N LEU A 142 -8.89 3.36 -40.12
CA LEU A 142 -8.43 2.53 -39.00
C LEU A 142 -6.90 2.52 -38.90
N ILE A 143 -6.20 2.27 -40.01
CA ILE A 143 -4.72 2.25 -40.06
C ILE A 143 -4.17 3.62 -39.66
N ALA A 144 -4.74 4.71 -40.17
CA ALA A 144 -4.32 6.07 -39.85
C ALA A 144 -4.47 6.38 -38.36
N VAL A 145 -5.64 6.09 -37.78
CA VAL A 145 -5.92 6.32 -36.36
C VAL A 145 -5.02 5.45 -35.47
N ALA A 146 -4.84 4.18 -35.80
CA ALA A 146 -3.93 3.31 -35.06
C ALA A 146 -2.48 3.83 -35.11
N ALA A 147 -1.97 4.17 -36.30
CA ALA A 147 -0.59 4.63 -36.48
C ALA A 147 -0.28 5.91 -35.71
N VAL A 148 -1.20 6.86 -35.72
CA VAL A 148 -1.07 8.14 -35.00
C VAL A 148 -1.09 7.96 -33.47
N ASN A 149 -1.73 6.89 -32.98
CA ASN A 149 -1.85 6.62 -31.55
C ASN A 149 -0.74 5.72 -30.96
N ILE A 150 0.01 4.98 -31.80
CA ILE A 150 1.17 4.16 -31.37
C ILE A 150 2.16 4.93 -30.46
N PRO A 151 2.54 6.19 -30.78
CA PRO A 151 3.42 7.00 -29.94
C PRO A 151 3.01 7.16 -28.48
N PHE A 152 1.71 7.34 -28.22
CA PHE A 152 1.20 7.56 -26.86
C PHE A 152 1.37 6.30 -25.99
N PHE A 153 1.07 5.13 -26.56
CA PHE A 153 1.31 3.85 -25.89
C PHE A 153 2.81 3.59 -25.70
N ALA A 154 3.62 3.80 -26.74
CA ALA A 154 5.07 3.61 -26.66
C ALA A 154 5.71 4.43 -25.53
N ARG A 155 5.35 5.72 -25.43
CA ARG A 155 5.92 6.61 -24.40
C ARG A 155 5.44 6.26 -22.99
N ASN A 156 4.14 6.01 -22.80
CA ASN A 156 3.58 5.67 -21.49
C ASN A 156 4.15 4.35 -20.96
N ILE A 157 4.22 3.34 -21.82
CA ILE A 157 4.71 2.01 -21.44
C ILE A 157 6.22 1.99 -21.23
N ARG A 158 6.98 2.76 -22.01
CA ARG A 158 8.42 2.96 -21.76
C ARG A 158 8.67 3.49 -20.36
N GLY A 159 7.98 4.54 -19.94
CA GLY A 159 8.21 5.18 -18.63
C GLY A 159 8.07 4.19 -17.46
N VAL A 160 7.05 3.34 -17.52
CA VAL A 160 6.84 2.28 -16.51
C VAL A 160 7.89 1.18 -16.64
N THR A 161 8.22 0.77 -17.87
CA THR A 161 9.20 -0.29 -18.11
C THR A 161 10.59 0.08 -17.60
N VAL A 162 11.04 1.32 -17.79
CA VAL A 162 12.33 1.80 -17.24
C VAL A 162 12.35 1.68 -15.72
N SER A 163 11.26 2.07 -15.05
CA SER A 163 11.15 1.96 -13.59
C SER A 163 11.16 0.51 -13.11
N LEU A 164 10.54 -0.40 -13.84
CA LEU A 164 10.52 -1.84 -13.50
C LEU A 164 11.86 -2.51 -13.78
N ALA A 165 12.53 -2.16 -14.89
CA ALA A 165 13.81 -2.74 -15.29
C ALA A 165 14.95 -2.46 -14.29
N GLN A 166 14.80 -1.42 -13.47
CA GLN A 166 15.75 -1.02 -12.41
C GLN A 166 15.41 -1.62 -11.03
N ARG A 167 14.43 -2.53 -10.92
CA ARG A 167 14.07 -3.15 -9.63
C ARG A 167 14.91 -4.39 -9.33
N GLU A 168 15.15 -4.61 -8.05
CA GLU A 168 15.97 -5.71 -7.51
C GLU A 168 15.53 -7.11 -8.01
N PHE A 169 14.24 -7.34 -8.23
CA PHE A 169 13.77 -8.64 -8.74
C PHE A 169 14.19 -8.91 -10.20
N VAL A 170 14.35 -7.87 -11.02
CA VAL A 170 14.84 -8.00 -12.41
C VAL A 170 16.35 -8.26 -12.39
N GLU A 171 17.09 -7.61 -11.49
CA GLU A 171 18.51 -7.88 -11.29
C GLU A 171 18.74 -9.31 -10.78
N ALA A 172 17.94 -9.78 -9.84
CA ALA A 172 17.96 -11.16 -9.36
C ALA A 172 17.71 -12.15 -10.50
N ALA A 173 16.71 -11.91 -11.36
CA ALA A 173 16.42 -12.76 -12.51
C ALA A 173 17.60 -12.85 -13.50
N LYS A 174 18.30 -11.73 -13.76
CA LYS A 174 19.52 -11.69 -14.57
C LYS A 174 20.65 -12.50 -13.93
N LEU A 175 20.87 -12.34 -12.62
CA LEU A 175 21.90 -13.07 -11.87
C LEU A 175 21.61 -14.58 -11.81
N CYS A 176 20.34 -14.99 -11.84
CA CYS A 176 19.93 -16.39 -11.97
C CYS A 176 20.12 -16.97 -13.40
N GLY A 177 20.64 -16.19 -14.35
CA GLY A 177 20.93 -16.65 -15.71
C GLY A 177 19.73 -16.70 -16.65
N MET A 178 18.63 -15.99 -16.33
CA MET A 178 17.47 -15.92 -17.23
C MET A 178 17.82 -15.09 -18.48
N SER A 179 17.31 -15.51 -19.65
CA SER A 179 17.46 -14.74 -20.89
C SER A 179 16.57 -13.49 -20.88
N ASP A 180 17.00 -12.44 -21.55
CA ASP A 180 16.25 -11.17 -21.66
C ASP A 180 14.80 -11.36 -22.12
N LEU A 181 14.59 -12.22 -23.13
CA LEU A 181 13.25 -12.51 -23.63
C LEU A 181 12.37 -13.15 -22.56
N ARG A 182 12.94 -14.05 -21.75
CA ARG A 182 12.22 -14.69 -20.66
C ARG A 182 11.89 -13.69 -19.56
N ILE A 183 12.83 -12.81 -19.20
CA ILE A 183 12.62 -11.74 -18.21
C ILE A 183 11.52 -10.78 -18.67
N ILE A 184 11.54 -10.37 -19.95
CA ILE A 184 10.51 -9.51 -20.50
C ILE A 184 9.13 -10.16 -20.36
N TRP A 185 8.99 -11.44 -20.74
CA TRP A 185 7.69 -12.12 -20.71
C TRP A 185 7.23 -12.55 -19.30
N SER A 186 8.14 -12.92 -18.39
CA SER A 186 7.77 -13.39 -17.05
C SER A 186 7.71 -12.27 -16.01
N GLU A 187 8.61 -11.29 -16.09
CA GLU A 187 8.76 -10.25 -15.08
C GLU A 187 8.21 -8.90 -15.54
N ILE A 188 8.50 -8.45 -16.76
CA ILE A 188 8.12 -7.11 -17.22
C ILE A 188 6.65 -7.06 -17.67
N VAL A 189 6.28 -7.87 -18.66
CA VAL A 189 4.95 -7.86 -19.31
C VAL A 189 3.82 -7.99 -18.28
N PRO A 190 3.83 -8.96 -17.33
CA PRO A 190 2.75 -9.08 -16.35
C PRO A 190 2.58 -7.87 -15.44
N ASN A 191 3.68 -7.16 -15.13
CA ASN A 191 3.66 -5.94 -14.31
C ASN A 191 3.25 -4.69 -15.10
N VAL A 192 3.38 -4.73 -16.43
CA VAL A 192 3.01 -3.64 -17.35
C VAL A 192 1.57 -3.77 -17.88
N ILE A 193 1.03 -4.98 -17.99
CA ILE A 193 -0.35 -5.25 -18.47
C ILE A 193 -1.42 -4.35 -17.82
N PRO A 194 -1.44 -4.15 -16.48
CA PRO A 194 -2.42 -3.28 -15.85
C PRO A 194 -2.37 -1.85 -16.42
N VAL A 195 -1.18 -1.33 -16.69
CA VAL A 195 -0.99 0.01 -17.27
C VAL A 195 -1.44 0.05 -18.72
N ILE A 196 -1.18 -1.01 -19.51
CA ILE A 196 -1.66 -1.13 -20.90
C ILE A 196 -3.20 -1.09 -20.91
N VAL A 197 -3.84 -1.87 -20.05
CA VAL A 197 -5.32 -1.92 -19.96
C VAL A 197 -5.88 -0.55 -19.56
N ILE A 198 -5.26 0.12 -18.58
CA ILE A 198 -5.65 1.46 -18.15
C ILE A 198 -5.53 2.46 -19.32
N ALA A 199 -4.36 2.53 -19.96
CA ALA A 199 -4.11 3.43 -21.07
C ALA A 199 -5.06 3.16 -22.26
N MET A 200 -5.34 1.89 -22.55
CA MET A 200 -6.29 1.50 -23.59
C MET A 200 -7.71 1.95 -23.25
N SER A 201 -8.15 1.74 -22.00
CA SER A 201 -9.50 2.13 -21.57
C SER A 201 -9.77 3.63 -21.67
N THR A 202 -8.75 4.47 -21.44
CA THR A 202 -8.88 5.93 -21.52
C THR A 202 -8.68 6.49 -22.93
N THR A 203 -8.09 5.71 -23.86
CA THR A 203 -7.81 6.15 -25.24
C THR A 203 -8.84 5.69 -26.26
N ILE A 204 -9.53 4.58 -26.02
CA ILE A 204 -10.58 4.08 -26.94
C ILE A 204 -11.62 5.17 -27.25
N GLY A 205 -12.05 5.95 -26.26
CA GLY A 205 -13.00 7.04 -26.46
C GLY A 205 -12.50 8.11 -27.43
N TRP A 206 -11.22 8.48 -27.33
CA TRP A 206 -10.58 9.42 -28.26
C TRP A 206 -10.48 8.84 -29.67
N MET A 207 -10.13 7.57 -29.80
CA MET A 207 -9.99 6.91 -31.10
C MET A 207 -11.35 6.76 -31.81
N ILE A 208 -12.44 6.55 -31.07
CA ILE A 208 -13.81 6.60 -31.62
C ILE A 208 -14.14 8.01 -32.13
N LEU A 209 -13.76 9.06 -31.38
CA LEU A 209 -13.97 10.44 -31.81
C LEU A 209 -13.13 10.78 -33.07
N GLU A 210 -11.88 10.32 -33.15
CA GLU A 210 -11.01 10.52 -34.29
C GLU A 210 -11.54 9.83 -35.55
N THR A 211 -11.97 8.56 -35.45
CA THR A 211 -12.56 7.81 -36.57
C THR A 211 -13.87 8.44 -37.04
N ALA A 212 -14.72 8.92 -36.12
CA ALA A 212 -15.91 9.68 -36.45
C ALA A 212 -15.56 11.02 -37.13
N GLY A 213 -14.51 11.71 -36.67
CA GLY A 213 -14.03 12.95 -37.27
C GLY A 213 -13.50 12.79 -38.69
N LEU A 214 -12.74 11.72 -38.97
CA LEU A 214 -12.28 11.39 -40.33
C LEU A 214 -13.45 11.04 -41.25
N SER A 215 -14.44 10.29 -40.74
CA SER A 215 -15.64 9.92 -41.49
C SER A 215 -16.53 11.13 -41.77
N PHE A 216 -16.65 12.06 -40.82
CA PHE A 216 -17.31 13.36 -41.00
C PHE A 216 -16.69 14.19 -42.14
N LEU A 217 -15.38 14.09 -42.32
CA LEU A 217 -14.65 14.76 -43.41
C LEU A 217 -14.70 14.01 -44.75
N GLY A 218 -15.43 12.89 -44.83
CA GLY A 218 -15.58 12.08 -46.04
C GLY A 218 -14.41 11.13 -46.33
N LEU A 219 -13.50 10.97 -45.38
CA LEU A 219 -12.30 10.13 -45.51
C LEU A 219 -12.46 8.73 -44.89
N GLY A 220 -13.57 8.51 -44.17
CA GLY A 220 -13.91 7.24 -43.53
C GLY A 220 -14.79 6.33 -44.40
N SER A 221 -15.88 5.83 -43.84
CA SER A 221 -16.79 4.96 -44.59
C SER A 221 -17.41 5.69 -45.78
N GLN A 222 -17.70 4.94 -46.85
CA GLN A 222 -18.25 5.48 -48.08
C GLN A 222 -19.73 5.06 -48.22
N PRO A 223 -20.61 5.92 -48.75
CA PRO A 223 -22.00 5.55 -49.03
C PRO A 223 -22.07 4.27 -49.89
N PRO A 224 -23.00 3.35 -49.60
CA PRO A 224 -24.17 3.49 -48.72
C PRO A 224 -23.93 3.08 -47.25
N GLN A 225 -22.71 2.72 -46.85
CA GLN A 225 -22.43 2.26 -45.49
C GLN A 225 -22.71 3.36 -44.46
N ALA A 226 -23.30 2.99 -43.32
CA ALA A 226 -23.53 3.90 -42.22
C ALA A 226 -22.40 3.78 -41.19
N ASP A 227 -21.85 4.92 -40.78
CA ASP A 227 -21.06 5.07 -39.56
C ASP A 227 -21.47 6.38 -38.87
N LEU A 228 -21.26 6.49 -37.55
CA LEU A 228 -21.73 7.66 -36.79
C LEU A 228 -21.15 8.99 -37.29
N GLY A 229 -19.92 8.99 -37.82
CA GLY A 229 -19.25 10.16 -38.37
C GLY A 229 -19.75 10.55 -39.76
N SER A 230 -19.93 9.59 -40.68
CA SER A 230 -20.54 9.88 -41.99
C SER A 230 -21.98 10.37 -41.86
N MET A 231 -22.76 9.82 -40.92
CA MET A 231 -24.11 10.31 -40.61
C MET A 231 -24.11 11.78 -40.19
N LEU A 232 -23.15 12.19 -39.34
CA LEU A 232 -22.96 13.59 -38.98
C LEU A 232 -22.52 14.45 -40.18
N GLY A 233 -21.62 13.93 -41.02
CA GLY A 233 -21.10 14.63 -42.20
C GLY A 233 -22.19 14.91 -43.22
N GLU A 234 -23.06 13.92 -43.47
CA GLU A 234 -24.23 14.02 -44.33
C GLU A 234 -25.28 15.02 -43.80
N ALA A 235 -25.51 15.05 -42.49
CA ALA A 235 -26.47 15.95 -41.86
C ALA A 235 -25.99 17.42 -41.76
N ARG A 236 -24.70 17.70 -42.04
CA ARG A 236 -24.09 19.04 -41.92
C ARG A 236 -24.85 20.12 -42.71
N ASN A 237 -25.31 19.79 -43.91
CA ASN A 237 -25.96 20.75 -44.80
C ASN A 237 -27.41 21.08 -44.37
N SER A 238 -28.00 20.28 -43.47
CA SER A 238 -29.38 20.41 -42.99
C SER A 238 -29.45 20.64 -41.49
N LEU A 239 -28.34 21.02 -40.85
CA LEU A 239 -28.24 21.19 -39.41
C LEU A 239 -29.26 22.20 -38.85
N ILE A 240 -29.51 23.28 -39.60
CA ILE A 240 -30.41 24.36 -39.18
C ILE A 240 -31.88 23.98 -39.42
N THR A 241 -32.18 23.32 -40.53
CA THR A 241 -33.56 23.01 -40.94
C THR A 241 -34.08 21.76 -40.26
N ASP A 242 -33.24 20.73 -40.13
CA ASP A 242 -33.60 19.39 -39.70
C ASP A 242 -32.58 18.87 -38.68
N PRO A 243 -32.52 19.49 -37.47
CA PRO A 243 -31.46 19.24 -36.50
C PRO A 243 -31.42 17.79 -35.99
N HIS A 244 -32.55 17.08 -36.02
CA HIS A 244 -32.65 15.70 -35.55
C HIS A 244 -31.70 14.75 -36.29
N ALA A 245 -31.45 14.96 -37.59
CA ALA A 245 -30.54 14.13 -38.40
C ALA A 245 -29.08 14.21 -37.92
N SER A 246 -28.67 15.29 -37.26
CA SER A 246 -27.32 15.46 -36.69
C SER A 246 -27.28 15.20 -35.19
N VAL A 247 -28.30 15.63 -34.44
CA VAL A 247 -28.35 15.48 -32.98
C VAL A 247 -28.37 14.01 -32.57
N VAL A 248 -29.10 13.15 -33.30
CA VAL A 248 -29.22 11.71 -32.99
C VAL A 248 -27.86 10.99 -33.01
N PRO A 249 -27.07 10.99 -34.11
CA PRO A 249 -25.74 10.37 -34.10
C PRO A 249 -24.76 11.08 -33.15
N GLY A 250 -24.88 12.40 -32.95
CA GLY A 250 -24.06 13.14 -31.99
C GLY A 250 -24.26 12.70 -30.53
N ILE A 251 -25.52 12.51 -30.10
CA ILE A 251 -25.84 11.99 -28.77
C ILE A 251 -25.30 10.58 -28.59
N MET A 252 -25.39 9.73 -29.62
CA MET A 252 -24.86 8.37 -29.55
C MET A 252 -23.33 8.36 -29.36
N ILE A 253 -22.58 9.17 -30.12
CA ILE A 253 -21.13 9.32 -29.92
C ILE A 253 -20.83 9.80 -28.50
N PHE A 254 -21.56 10.81 -28.01
CA PHE A 254 -21.39 11.31 -26.64
C PHE A 254 -21.61 10.21 -25.59
N LEU A 255 -22.71 9.46 -25.70
CA LEU A 255 -23.02 8.37 -24.77
C LEU A 255 -21.96 7.28 -24.79
N ILE A 256 -21.47 6.89 -25.97
CA ILE A 256 -20.41 5.89 -26.12
C ILE A 256 -19.12 6.36 -25.45
N VAL A 257 -18.64 7.55 -25.81
CA VAL A 257 -17.36 8.08 -25.32
C VAL A 257 -17.41 8.29 -23.80
N MET A 258 -18.50 8.85 -23.28
CA MET A 258 -18.68 9.01 -21.83
C MET A 258 -18.76 7.68 -21.10
N SER A 259 -19.50 6.71 -21.63
CA SER A 259 -19.64 5.40 -21.00
C SER A 259 -18.30 4.65 -20.94
N ILE A 260 -17.51 4.70 -22.01
CA ILE A 260 -16.18 4.07 -22.07
C ILE A 260 -15.20 4.77 -21.12
N ASN A 261 -15.17 6.10 -21.09
CA ASN A 261 -14.26 6.84 -20.20
C ASN A 261 -14.59 6.59 -18.72
N LEU A 262 -15.87 6.65 -18.33
CA LEU A 262 -16.30 6.36 -16.97
C LEU A 262 -16.01 4.91 -16.56
N LEU A 263 -16.22 3.97 -17.49
CA LEU A 263 -15.88 2.56 -17.27
C LEU A 263 -14.37 2.36 -17.12
N GLY A 264 -13.56 3.06 -17.93
CA GLY A 264 -12.10 3.04 -17.88
C GLY A 264 -11.53 3.51 -16.56
N ASP A 265 -12.08 4.59 -15.99
CA ASP A 265 -11.71 5.06 -14.65
C ASP A 265 -11.97 3.97 -13.57
N GLY A 266 -13.10 3.27 -13.67
CA GLY A 266 -13.39 2.16 -12.77
C GLY A 266 -12.46 0.95 -12.95
N ILE A 267 -12.07 0.62 -14.19
CA ILE A 267 -11.09 -0.43 -14.48
C ILE A 267 -9.73 -0.06 -13.88
N ARG A 268 -9.34 1.21 -14.00
CA ARG A 268 -8.12 1.75 -13.38
C ARG A 268 -8.12 1.59 -11.87
N ASP A 269 -9.19 1.98 -11.21
CA ASP A 269 -9.33 1.80 -9.76
C ASP A 269 -9.29 0.31 -9.37
N ALA A 270 -9.95 -0.57 -10.13
CA ALA A 270 -9.99 -1.99 -9.83
C ALA A 270 -8.66 -2.73 -10.06
N LEU A 271 -7.80 -2.20 -10.95
CA LEU A 271 -6.48 -2.74 -11.25
C LEU A 271 -5.35 -2.14 -10.41
N ASP A 272 -5.60 -1.05 -9.66
CA ASP A 272 -4.58 -0.46 -8.79
C ASP A 272 -4.15 -1.44 -7.68
N PRO A 273 -2.88 -1.88 -7.65
CA PRO A 273 -2.38 -2.84 -6.68
C PRO A 273 -2.44 -2.32 -5.23
N ARG A 274 -2.42 -1.00 -5.00
CA ARG A 274 -2.60 -0.40 -3.67
C ARG A 274 -4.01 -0.62 -3.14
N LEU A 275 -5.00 -0.72 -4.01
CA LEU A 275 -6.39 -0.96 -3.66
C LEU A 275 -6.65 -2.45 -3.37
N LYS A 276 -5.94 -3.34 -4.06
CA LYS A 276 -5.97 -4.80 -3.81
C LYS A 276 -5.42 -5.21 -2.44
N SER A 277 -4.45 -4.47 -1.88
CA SER A 277 -3.85 -4.80 -0.57
C SER A 277 -4.69 -4.38 0.63
N GLY A 278 -5.89 -3.83 0.43
CA GLY A 278 -6.79 -3.42 1.52
C GLY A 278 -6.42 -2.08 2.17
N ALA A 279 -5.48 -1.33 1.58
CA ALA A 279 -5.00 -0.04 2.09
C ALA A 279 -6.06 1.08 2.16
N LEU A 280 -7.27 0.85 1.61
CA LEU A 280 -8.40 1.78 1.72
C LEU A 280 -9.35 1.49 2.90
N THR A 281 -9.03 0.57 3.80
CA THR A 281 -9.74 0.58 5.08
C THR A 281 -9.11 1.67 5.91
N ARG A 282 -9.85 2.77 6.16
CA ARG A 282 -9.37 3.86 7.02
C ARG A 282 -8.94 3.23 8.35
N PRO A 283 -7.64 3.29 8.73
CA PRO A 283 -7.19 2.71 9.97
C PRO A 283 -7.97 3.36 11.11
N GLN A 284 -8.47 2.54 12.01
CA GLN A 284 -9.17 3.00 13.20
C GLN A 284 -8.18 3.70 14.15
N PRO A 285 -8.64 4.70 14.92
CA PRO A 285 -7.78 5.47 15.83
C PRO A 285 -7.28 4.67 17.05
N ALA A 286 -7.86 3.49 17.27
CA ALA A 286 -7.43 2.50 18.24
C ALA A 286 -7.50 1.09 17.63
N THR A 287 -6.67 0.18 18.13
CA THR A 287 -6.70 -1.22 17.74
C THR A 287 -8.07 -1.82 17.99
N LYS A 288 -8.61 -2.58 17.03
CA LYS A 288 -9.88 -3.29 17.23
C LYS A 288 -9.70 -4.41 18.26
N VAL A 289 -10.60 -4.49 19.23
CA VAL A 289 -10.70 -5.61 20.17
C VAL A 289 -11.80 -6.57 19.69
N SER A 290 -11.57 -7.87 19.81
CA SER A 290 -12.57 -8.90 19.45
C SER A 290 -13.76 -8.89 20.42
N ASP A 291 -14.97 -9.11 19.89
CA ASP A 291 -16.20 -9.15 20.68
C ASP A 291 -16.27 -10.34 21.66
N ALA A 292 -15.42 -11.37 21.48
CA ALA A 292 -15.35 -12.56 22.33
C ALA A 292 -14.46 -12.37 23.58
N PHE A 293 -14.18 -11.12 23.95
CA PHE A 293 -13.28 -10.78 25.04
C PHE A 293 -13.91 -11.07 26.40
N ASN A 294 -13.25 -11.93 27.19
CA ASN A 294 -13.50 -12.06 28.63
C ASN A 294 -12.37 -11.33 29.36
N ALA A 295 -12.69 -10.24 30.06
CA ALA A 295 -11.74 -9.61 30.96
C ALA A 295 -11.29 -10.65 31.99
N VAL A 296 -9.98 -10.90 32.07
CA VAL A 296 -9.41 -11.73 33.13
C VAL A 296 -9.61 -10.97 34.45
N GLY A 297 -10.25 -11.62 35.44
CA GLY A 297 -10.55 -11.04 36.74
C GLY A 297 -9.32 -10.52 37.48
N ALA A 298 -9.51 -9.59 38.42
CA ALA A 298 -8.43 -8.86 39.06
C ALA A 298 -7.63 -9.67 40.08
N ASP A 299 -6.30 -9.61 39.98
CA ASP A 299 -5.42 -9.64 41.16
C ASP A 299 -5.26 -8.18 41.61
N GLU A 300 -5.80 -7.83 42.77
CA GLU A 300 -5.85 -6.44 43.29
C GLU A 300 -4.55 -6.00 43.98
N THR A 301 -3.58 -6.90 44.16
CA THR A 301 -2.37 -6.65 44.97
C THR A 301 -1.10 -6.73 44.12
N ASN A 302 -0.93 -5.84 43.15
CA ASN A 302 0.35 -5.69 42.47
C ASN A 302 0.74 -4.21 42.31
N ASN A 303 2.01 -3.91 42.57
CA ASN A 303 2.60 -2.57 42.49
C ASN A 303 3.18 -2.27 41.09
N ALA A 304 2.92 -3.12 40.09
CA ALA A 304 3.42 -2.95 38.73
C ALA A 304 2.82 -1.71 38.03
N VAL A 305 3.65 -0.96 37.30
CA VAL A 305 3.22 0.16 36.45
C VAL A 305 2.49 -0.36 35.21
N LEU A 306 2.99 -1.45 34.63
CA LEU A 306 2.38 -2.14 33.49
C LEU A 306 2.31 -3.63 33.79
N LYS A 307 1.15 -4.24 33.58
CA LYS A 307 0.94 -5.70 33.62
C LYS A 307 0.27 -6.14 32.32
N VAL A 308 0.89 -7.08 31.62
CA VAL A 308 0.36 -7.69 30.40
C VAL A 308 0.12 -9.17 30.70
N GLU A 309 -1.11 -9.63 30.49
CA GLU A 309 -1.52 -11.00 30.83
C GLU A 309 -2.09 -11.69 29.61
N LYS A 310 -1.50 -12.82 29.21
CA LYS A 310 -1.94 -13.66 28.09
C LYS A 310 -2.36 -12.88 26.83
N LEU A 311 -1.65 -11.81 26.48
CA LEU A 311 -1.98 -10.95 25.34
C LEU A 311 -1.94 -11.73 24.03
N GLU A 312 -2.99 -11.60 23.24
CA GLU A 312 -3.11 -12.16 21.90
C GLU A 312 -3.46 -11.08 20.87
N THR A 313 -2.58 -10.87 19.90
CA THR A 313 -2.78 -9.91 18.80
C THR A 313 -2.59 -10.62 17.47
N GLN A 314 -3.57 -10.51 16.59
CA GLN A 314 -3.64 -11.21 15.31
C GLN A 314 -3.80 -10.24 14.14
N PHE A 315 -3.30 -10.61 12.97
CA PHE A 315 -3.59 -9.91 11.71
C PHE A 315 -4.46 -10.79 10.81
N HIS A 316 -5.62 -10.27 10.43
CA HIS A 316 -6.59 -10.96 9.56
C HIS A 316 -6.45 -10.46 8.13
N ILE A 317 -5.71 -11.20 7.32
CA ILE A 317 -5.42 -10.84 5.92
C ILE A 317 -6.07 -11.89 5.01
N ASN A 318 -7.04 -11.48 4.20
CA ASN A 318 -7.83 -12.38 3.35
C ASN A 318 -8.52 -13.49 4.17
N ARG A 319 -8.08 -14.74 4.00
CA ARG A 319 -8.56 -15.92 4.75
C ARG A 319 -7.51 -16.46 5.72
N ARG A 320 -6.41 -15.73 5.94
CA ARG A 320 -5.30 -16.14 6.81
C ARG A 320 -5.28 -15.30 8.08
N VAL A 321 -4.91 -15.95 9.18
CA VAL A 321 -4.79 -15.34 10.50
C VAL A 321 -3.34 -15.49 10.94
N TYR A 322 -2.64 -14.38 11.05
CA TYR A 322 -1.25 -14.33 11.52
C TYR A 322 -1.25 -14.01 13.01
N LYS A 323 -0.80 -14.96 13.85
CA LYS A 323 -0.74 -14.80 15.31
C LYS A 323 0.57 -14.12 15.72
N ALA A 324 0.65 -12.80 15.55
CA ALA A 324 1.87 -12.04 15.82
C ALA A 324 2.25 -12.01 17.32
N VAL A 325 1.24 -11.99 18.20
CA VAL A 325 1.42 -12.09 19.66
C VAL A 325 0.49 -13.19 20.16
N ASN A 326 1.02 -14.12 20.95
CA ASN A 326 0.36 -15.37 21.34
C ASN A 326 0.57 -15.67 22.83
N GLN A 327 -0.36 -15.23 23.68
CA GLN A 327 -0.36 -15.43 25.13
C GLN A 327 0.87 -14.85 25.85
N VAL A 328 1.33 -13.69 25.40
CA VAL A 328 2.45 -12.98 26.03
C VAL A 328 2.06 -12.48 27.41
N SER A 329 2.92 -12.69 28.41
CA SER A 329 2.68 -12.21 29.79
C SER A 329 3.97 -11.67 30.39
N PHE A 330 3.93 -10.45 30.93
CA PHE A 330 5.04 -9.81 31.64
C PHE A 330 4.52 -8.64 32.48
N GLU A 331 5.35 -8.17 33.40
CA GLU A 331 5.06 -7.01 34.24
C GLU A 331 6.30 -6.14 34.38
N ILE A 332 6.08 -4.84 34.62
CA ILE A 332 7.11 -3.83 34.82
C ILE A 332 6.82 -3.11 36.14
N ALA A 333 7.74 -3.23 37.09
CA ALA A 333 7.72 -2.53 38.37
C ALA A 333 8.07 -1.04 38.21
N PRO A 334 7.72 -0.18 39.20
CA PRO A 334 8.05 1.23 39.14
C PRO A 334 9.55 1.48 39.04
N GLY A 335 9.97 2.23 38.02
CA GLY A 335 11.38 2.56 37.77
C GLY A 335 12.19 1.43 37.13
N GLU A 336 11.60 0.26 36.90
CA GLU A 336 12.24 -0.89 36.25
C GLU A 336 12.43 -0.65 34.74
N CYS A 337 13.54 -1.13 34.19
CA CYS A 337 13.77 -1.26 32.75
C CYS A 337 13.71 -2.74 32.36
N LEU A 338 12.64 -3.13 31.65
CA LEU A 338 12.46 -4.45 31.10
C LEU A 338 12.88 -4.46 29.62
N GLY A 339 13.90 -5.25 29.29
CA GLY A 339 14.32 -5.51 27.92
C GLY A 339 13.45 -6.57 27.24
N LEU A 340 12.92 -6.30 26.05
CA LEU A 340 12.22 -7.28 25.21
C LEU A 340 13.08 -7.58 23.97
N ILE A 341 13.67 -8.78 23.91
CA ILE A 341 14.61 -9.20 22.87
C ILE A 341 14.05 -10.34 22.03
N GLY A 342 14.51 -10.48 20.79
CA GLY A 342 14.23 -11.62 19.92
C GLY A 342 14.60 -11.33 18.47
N GLU A 343 14.58 -12.37 17.64
CA GLU A 343 14.79 -12.25 16.18
C GLU A 343 13.79 -11.26 15.54
N SER A 344 14.15 -10.71 14.37
CA SER A 344 13.21 -9.89 13.60
C SER A 344 11.94 -10.68 13.27
N GLY A 345 10.78 -10.03 13.41
CA GLY A 345 9.48 -10.68 13.20
C GLY A 345 9.01 -11.58 14.35
N SER A 346 9.69 -11.62 15.51
CA SER A 346 9.25 -12.42 16.66
C SER A 346 7.98 -11.91 17.36
N GLY A 347 7.58 -10.65 17.10
CA GLY A 347 6.37 -10.01 17.63
C GLY A 347 6.60 -8.83 18.58
N LYS A 348 7.85 -8.42 18.84
CA LYS A 348 8.22 -7.38 19.83
C LYS A 348 7.48 -6.05 19.65
N SER A 349 7.60 -5.44 18.47
CA SER A 349 6.95 -4.16 18.15
C SER A 349 5.42 -4.30 18.17
N VAL A 350 4.87 -5.45 17.76
CA VAL A 350 3.42 -5.69 17.83
C VAL A 350 2.95 -5.77 19.29
N THR A 351 3.72 -6.39 20.18
CA THR A 351 3.46 -6.40 21.63
C THR A 351 3.42 -4.98 22.18
N ALA A 352 4.44 -4.17 21.90
CA ALA A 352 4.51 -2.78 22.34
C ALA A 352 3.38 -1.90 21.79
N LEU A 353 3.08 -1.98 20.49
CA LEU A 353 1.96 -1.26 19.89
C LEU A 353 0.62 -1.72 20.47
N SER A 354 0.49 -3.00 20.83
CA SER A 354 -0.74 -3.53 21.43
C SER A 354 -1.01 -2.94 22.81
N VAL A 355 0.04 -2.70 23.62
CA VAL A 355 -0.09 -2.09 24.96
C VAL A 355 -0.89 -0.79 24.93
N MET A 356 -0.62 0.07 23.95
CA MET A 356 -1.32 1.36 23.81
C MET A 356 -2.43 1.36 22.77
N GLY A 357 -2.80 0.21 22.18
CA GLY A 357 -3.83 0.13 21.15
C GLY A 357 -3.46 0.87 19.86
N LEU A 358 -2.19 0.82 19.45
CA LEU A 358 -1.63 1.49 18.26
C LEU A 358 -1.45 0.57 17.04
N VAL A 359 -1.84 -0.71 17.14
CA VAL A 359 -1.77 -1.65 16.02
C VAL A 359 -2.80 -1.27 14.96
N ALA A 360 -2.33 -1.02 13.73
CA ALA A 360 -3.18 -0.63 12.60
C ALA A 360 -4.32 -1.63 12.39
N SER A 361 -5.56 -1.13 12.49
CA SER A 361 -6.78 -1.94 12.48
C SER A 361 -7.78 -1.41 11.45
N PRO A 362 -8.18 -2.21 10.45
CA PRO A 362 -7.64 -3.53 10.09
C PRO A 362 -6.23 -3.46 9.44
N PRO A 363 -5.49 -4.59 9.36
CA PRO A 363 -5.91 -5.95 9.67
C PRO A 363 -5.67 -6.42 11.11
N GLY A 364 -5.08 -5.60 11.98
CA GLY A 364 -4.80 -5.95 13.37
C GLY A 364 -6.08 -6.09 14.22
N VAL A 365 -6.10 -7.07 15.11
CA VAL A 365 -7.15 -7.29 16.12
C VAL A 365 -6.52 -7.86 17.39
N ILE A 366 -6.86 -7.29 18.54
CA ILE A 366 -6.56 -7.89 19.85
C ILE A 366 -7.66 -8.92 20.14
N CYS A 367 -7.27 -10.18 20.31
CA CYS A 367 -8.19 -11.32 20.44
C CYS A 367 -8.33 -11.84 21.86
N GLY A 368 -7.41 -11.50 22.76
CA GLY A 368 -7.45 -11.99 24.14
C GLY A 368 -6.35 -11.41 25.02
N GLY A 369 -6.43 -11.74 26.31
CA GLY A 369 -5.51 -11.27 27.34
C GLY A 369 -6.04 -10.08 28.14
N ASP A 370 -5.17 -9.41 28.88
CA ASP A 370 -5.44 -8.12 29.51
C ASP A 370 -4.17 -7.26 29.48
N ILE A 371 -4.34 -5.95 29.41
CA ILE A 371 -3.26 -4.96 29.51
C ILE A 371 -3.70 -3.97 30.57
N ARG A 372 -2.99 -3.92 31.70
CA ARG A 372 -3.27 -3.01 32.80
C ARG A 372 -2.15 -2.02 33.00
N PHE A 373 -2.51 -0.75 33.06
CA PHE A 373 -1.61 0.33 33.41
C PHE A 373 -2.07 0.95 34.74
N LYS A 374 -1.18 0.99 35.76
CA LYS A 374 -1.52 1.42 37.12
C LYS A 374 -2.82 0.77 37.65
N ASN A 375 -2.95 -0.55 37.47
CA ASN A 375 -4.12 -1.37 37.81
C ASN A 375 -5.42 -1.11 37.02
N GLU A 376 -5.41 -0.23 36.02
CA GLU A 376 -6.55 -0.02 35.13
C GLU A 376 -6.40 -0.78 33.81
N SER A 377 -7.41 -1.57 33.42
CA SER A 377 -7.41 -2.24 32.11
C SER A 377 -7.53 -1.22 30.97
N LEU A 378 -6.69 -1.39 29.96
CA LEU A 378 -6.64 -0.61 28.73
C LEU A 378 -7.37 -1.32 27.57
N ILE A 379 -7.60 -2.64 27.67
CA ILE A 379 -8.32 -3.37 26.64
C ILE A 379 -9.80 -2.97 26.67
N GLY A 380 -10.31 -2.52 25.53
CA GLY A 380 -11.69 -2.02 25.42
C GLY A 380 -11.90 -0.63 26.00
N ALA A 381 -10.84 0.05 26.47
CA ALA A 381 -10.91 1.45 26.88
C ALA A 381 -11.39 2.34 25.71
N SER A 382 -12.15 3.39 26.01
CA SER A 382 -12.58 4.34 24.99
C SER A 382 -11.38 5.03 24.35
N TYR A 383 -11.55 5.47 23.11
CA TYR A 383 -10.50 6.21 22.42
C TYR A 383 -10.13 7.50 23.17
N GLU A 384 -11.07 8.21 23.80
CA GLU A 384 -10.75 9.39 24.60
C GLU A 384 -9.84 9.05 25.78
N LYS A 385 -10.10 7.93 26.47
CA LYS A 385 -9.26 7.48 27.59
C LYS A 385 -7.85 7.12 27.12
N LEU A 386 -7.74 6.35 26.03
CA LEU A 386 -6.43 6.04 25.44
C LEU A 386 -5.69 7.31 25.01
N ARG A 387 -6.39 8.26 24.38
CA ARG A 387 -5.83 9.54 23.95
C ARG A 387 -5.33 10.39 25.13
N ALA A 388 -6.01 10.36 26.28
CA ALA A 388 -5.59 11.09 27.46
C ALA A 388 -4.31 10.52 28.10
N LEU A 389 -4.12 9.20 28.02
CA LEU A 389 -2.94 8.50 28.54
C LEU A 389 -1.71 8.63 27.63
N ARG A 390 -1.92 8.49 26.31
CA ARG A 390 -0.86 8.56 25.29
C ARG A 390 -0.17 9.93 25.33
N GLY A 391 1.15 9.94 25.46
CA GLY A 391 1.97 11.16 25.49
C GLY A 391 2.00 11.86 26.85
N LYS A 392 1.09 11.54 27.78
CA LYS A 392 1.09 12.08 29.15
C LYS A 392 1.66 11.08 30.14
N ASP A 393 0.96 9.96 30.34
CA ASP A 393 1.33 8.92 31.32
C ASP A 393 2.18 7.82 30.70
N VAL A 394 1.95 7.53 29.41
CA VAL A 394 2.72 6.55 28.62
C VAL A 394 3.22 7.22 27.35
N ALA A 395 4.54 7.25 27.19
CA ALA A 395 5.19 7.77 26.00
C ALA A 395 5.77 6.64 25.14
N TYR A 396 5.89 6.90 23.83
CA TYR A 396 6.42 5.95 22.86
C TYR A 396 7.55 6.61 22.08
N ILE A 397 8.70 5.94 22.03
CA ILE A 397 9.82 6.29 21.15
C ILE A 397 9.83 5.27 20.02
N PHE A 398 9.49 5.72 18.81
CA PHE A 398 9.39 4.86 17.63
C PHE A 398 10.75 4.54 17.02
N GLN A 399 10.81 3.45 16.26
CA GLN A 399 12.02 2.93 15.61
C GLN A 399 12.65 3.90 14.59
N ASP A 400 11.84 4.74 13.91
CA ASP A 400 12.34 5.73 12.95
C ASP A 400 12.06 7.18 13.42
N PRO A 401 13.09 7.98 13.71
CA PRO A 401 12.94 9.38 14.09
C PRO A 401 12.36 10.26 12.99
N LEU A 402 12.60 9.93 11.72
CA LEU A 402 12.03 10.66 10.58
C LEU A 402 10.52 10.46 10.46
N ALA A 403 10.03 9.31 10.93
CA ALA A 403 8.59 9.06 11.03
C ALA A 403 7.97 9.74 12.27
N THR A 404 8.77 10.06 13.28
CA THR A 404 8.31 10.67 14.54
C THR A 404 8.13 12.17 14.44
N LEU A 405 9.05 12.88 13.77
CA LEU A 405 9.00 14.34 13.61
C LEU A 405 8.41 14.73 12.26
N HIS A 406 7.41 15.60 12.27
CA HIS A 406 6.81 16.11 11.05
C HIS A 406 7.78 17.07 10.34
N PRO A 407 8.19 16.80 9.08
CA PRO A 407 9.29 17.52 8.43
C PRO A 407 8.94 18.97 8.05
N LEU A 408 7.64 19.30 7.98
CA LEU A 408 7.14 20.64 7.64
C LEU A 408 6.89 21.56 8.84
N TYR A 409 7.04 21.07 10.07
CA TYR A 409 6.87 21.89 11.28
C TYR A 409 8.21 22.07 11.99
N ARG A 410 8.38 23.17 12.71
CA ARG A 410 9.58 23.40 13.51
C ARG A 410 9.60 22.46 14.71
N VAL A 411 10.79 22.15 15.20
CA VAL A 411 10.97 21.26 16.37
C VAL A 411 10.27 21.84 17.60
N GLY A 412 10.44 23.14 17.85
CA GLY A 412 9.84 23.78 19.01
C GLY A 412 8.30 23.79 18.99
N GLU A 413 7.69 23.94 17.80
CA GLU A 413 6.23 23.89 17.64
C GLU A 413 5.69 22.51 18.04
N GLN A 414 6.33 21.44 17.57
CA GLN A 414 5.93 20.06 17.88
C GLN A 414 6.10 19.72 19.36
N MET A 415 7.20 20.18 20.00
CA MET A 415 7.40 19.98 21.43
C MET A 415 6.38 20.75 22.28
N MET A 416 6.09 22.00 21.91
CA MET A 416 5.08 22.81 22.60
C MET A 416 3.68 22.23 22.44
N GLU A 417 3.32 21.73 21.25
CA GLU A 417 2.04 21.06 21.01
C GLU A 417 1.85 19.87 21.97
N ALA A 418 2.88 19.03 22.13
CA ALA A 418 2.84 17.88 23.02
C ALA A 418 2.56 18.27 24.49
N ILE A 419 2.96 19.46 24.93
CA ILE A 419 2.64 19.99 26.27
C ILE A 419 1.21 20.53 26.28
N LEU A 420 0.89 21.45 25.36
CA LEU A 420 -0.36 22.21 25.36
C LEU A 420 -1.61 21.34 25.14
N VAL A 421 -1.45 20.17 24.50
CA VAL A 421 -2.55 19.21 24.31
C VAL A 421 -2.93 18.50 25.62
N HIS A 422 -1.98 18.32 26.54
CA HIS A 422 -2.19 17.54 27.78
C HIS A 422 -2.27 18.41 29.04
N GLU A 423 -1.69 19.61 29.01
CA GLU A 423 -1.62 20.53 30.15
C GLU A 423 -2.13 21.92 29.79
N LYS A 424 -2.86 22.54 30.73
CA LYS A 424 -3.36 23.91 30.60
C LYS A 424 -2.31 24.90 31.11
N VAL A 425 -1.23 25.07 30.36
CA VAL A 425 -0.15 26.01 30.66
C VAL A 425 -0.08 27.14 29.62
N PRO A 426 0.39 28.34 29.98
CA PRO A 426 0.66 29.40 29.00
C PRO A 426 1.73 28.97 27.98
N ALA A 427 1.64 29.47 26.75
CA ALA A 427 2.58 29.13 25.68
C ALA A 427 4.05 29.46 26.03
N ASN A 428 4.29 30.52 26.82
CA ASN A 428 5.63 30.87 27.27
C ASN A 428 6.22 29.81 28.21
N GLU A 429 5.40 29.28 29.13
CA GLU A 429 5.83 28.21 30.04
C GLU A 429 6.10 26.92 29.26
N ALA A 430 5.25 26.57 28.30
CA ALA A 430 5.48 25.42 27.41
C ALA A 430 6.80 25.56 26.62
N ARG A 431 7.11 26.77 26.15
CA ARG A 431 8.37 27.06 25.45
C ARG A 431 9.58 26.88 26.36
N GLU A 432 9.54 27.42 27.58
CA GLU A 432 10.63 27.29 28.56
C GLU A 432 10.89 25.82 28.93
N ARG A 433 9.83 25.04 29.14
CA ARG A 433 9.94 23.59 29.38
C ARG A 433 10.55 22.86 28.19
N ALA A 434 10.13 23.18 26.97
CA ALA A 434 10.69 22.58 25.76
C ALA A 434 12.20 22.87 25.62
N ILE A 435 12.62 24.12 25.87
CA ILE A 435 14.05 24.50 25.85
C ILE A 435 14.82 23.74 26.93
N SER A 436 14.33 23.73 28.17
CA SER A 436 14.96 23.01 29.27
C SER A 436 15.12 21.51 28.98
N LEU A 437 14.15 20.90 28.30
CA LEU A 437 14.24 19.50 27.87
C LEU A 437 15.26 19.30 26.75
N LEU A 438 15.33 20.20 25.77
CA LEU A 438 16.36 20.15 24.73
C LEU A 438 17.77 20.26 25.34
N ASP A 439 17.94 21.13 26.35
CA ASP A 439 19.19 21.23 27.10
C ASP A 439 19.48 19.92 27.87
N ALA A 440 18.48 19.33 28.52
CA ALA A 440 18.62 18.06 29.26
C ALA A 440 18.99 16.88 28.35
N VAL A 441 18.60 16.90 27.08
CA VAL A 441 19.04 15.89 26.09
C VAL A 441 20.33 16.27 25.36
N HIS A 442 21.03 17.30 25.82
CA HIS A 442 22.29 17.81 25.29
C HIS A 442 22.21 18.28 23.82
N ILE A 443 21.11 18.95 23.44
CA ILE A 443 21.02 19.64 22.15
C ILE A 443 21.77 20.98 22.24
N PRO A 444 22.80 21.21 21.42
CA PRO A 444 23.54 22.47 21.45
C PRO A 444 22.66 23.63 20.97
N ASN A 445 22.77 24.77 21.64
CA ASN A 445 21.98 25.98 21.36
C ASN A 445 20.46 25.68 21.33
N ALA A 446 19.92 25.02 22.36
CA ALA A 446 18.53 24.58 22.41
C ALA A 446 17.52 25.65 21.97
N GLU A 447 17.68 26.89 22.44
CA GLU A 447 16.80 28.00 22.07
C GLU A 447 16.82 28.33 20.56
N GLU A 448 17.98 28.26 19.93
CA GLU A 448 18.10 28.42 18.48
C GLU A 448 17.48 27.22 17.74
N ARG A 449 17.72 26.01 18.25
CA ARG A 449 17.22 24.75 17.68
C ARG A 449 15.72 24.57 17.78
N MET A 450 15.03 25.29 18.68
CA MET A 450 13.56 25.39 18.67
C MET A 450 13.02 25.88 17.32
N LYS A 451 13.79 26.69 16.60
CA LYS A 451 13.40 27.23 15.28
C LYS A 451 13.77 26.30 14.14
N ALA A 452 14.59 25.28 14.35
CA ALA A 452 15.04 24.39 13.30
C ALA A 452 13.92 23.44 12.83
N PHE A 453 13.98 23.04 11.57
CA PHE A 453 13.19 21.93 11.03
C PHE A 453 13.93 20.59 11.23
N PRO A 454 13.22 19.45 11.27
CA PRO A 454 13.86 18.14 11.47
C PRO A 454 14.94 17.79 10.45
N HIS A 455 14.83 18.26 9.21
CA HIS A 455 15.83 18.00 8.16
C HIS A 455 17.12 18.84 8.32
N GLU A 456 17.12 19.84 9.21
CA GLU A 456 18.29 20.66 9.56
C GLU A 456 19.08 20.09 10.76
N LEU A 457 18.65 18.95 11.30
CA LEU A 457 19.26 18.26 12.43
C LEU A 457 19.97 16.96 11.99
N SER A 458 21.06 16.62 12.68
CA SER A 458 21.72 15.31 12.50
C SER A 458 20.82 14.17 13.00
N GLY A 459 21.12 12.93 12.58
CA GLY A 459 20.37 11.75 13.04
C GLY A 459 20.31 11.63 14.56
N GLY A 460 21.45 11.79 15.24
CA GLY A 460 21.52 11.79 16.70
C GLY A 460 20.77 12.96 17.36
N MET A 461 20.80 14.16 16.77
CA MET A 461 20.01 15.29 17.27
C MET A 461 18.51 15.03 17.14
N ARG A 462 18.06 14.46 16.01
CA ARG A 462 16.65 14.05 15.86
C ARG A 462 16.23 13.02 16.90
N GLN A 463 17.10 12.05 17.19
CA GLN A 463 16.81 11.06 18.23
C GLN A 463 16.68 11.71 19.61
N ARG A 464 17.61 12.61 19.96
CA ARG A 464 17.55 13.38 21.23
C ARG A 464 16.25 14.18 21.33
N VAL A 465 15.83 14.84 20.24
CA VAL A 465 14.55 15.56 20.19
C VAL A 465 13.36 14.60 20.38
N ALA A 466 13.36 13.42 19.75
CA ALA A 466 12.31 12.43 19.94
C ALA A 466 12.22 11.94 21.39
N ILE A 467 13.36 11.72 22.05
CA ILE A 467 13.46 11.38 23.47
C ILE A 467 12.93 12.53 24.34
N ALA A 468 13.34 13.77 24.05
CA ALA A 468 12.87 14.95 24.76
C ALA A 468 11.33 15.11 24.67
N MET A 469 10.78 14.88 23.48
CA MET A 469 9.34 14.93 23.23
C MET A 469 8.60 13.82 23.99
N ALA A 470 9.15 12.60 24.07
CA ALA A 470 8.58 11.51 24.86
C ALA A 470 8.57 11.84 26.37
N LEU A 471 9.55 12.59 26.86
CA LEU A 471 9.69 12.96 28.27
C LEU A 471 8.97 14.25 28.67
N VAL A 472 8.34 14.94 27.70
CA VAL A 472 7.87 16.32 27.88
C VAL A 472 6.81 16.48 28.97
N ASN A 473 5.97 15.46 29.14
CA ASN A 473 4.88 15.42 30.12
C ASN A 473 5.19 14.53 31.34
N ASN A 474 6.47 14.18 31.57
CA ASN A 474 6.90 13.31 32.68
C ASN A 474 6.13 11.98 32.77
N PRO A 475 6.20 11.12 31.74
CA PRO A 475 5.48 9.85 31.72
C PRO A 475 5.94 8.91 32.83
N SER A 476 5.05 8.03 33.27
CA SER A 476 5.38 6.94 34.22
C SER A 476 5.96 5.71 33.52
N LEU A 477 5.68 5.55 32.22
CA LEU A 477 6.17 4.48 31.36
C LEU A 477 6.64 5.03 30.01
N ILE A 478 7.81 4.58 29.57
CA ILE A 478 8.31 4.79 28.20
C ILE A 478 8.40 3.43 27.51
N ILE A 479 7.83 3.34 26.33
CA ILE A 479 8.03 2.22 25.42
C ILE A 479 9.03 2.68 24.36
N ALA A 480 10.23 2.10 24.36
CA ALA A 480 11.29 2.44 23.42
C ALA A 480 11.48 1.30 22.42
N ASP A 481 11.00 1.47 21.19
CA ASP A 481 11.03 0.45 20.16
C ASP A 481 12.24 0.65 19.24
N GLU A 482 13.33 -0.08 19.51
CA GLU A 482 14.57 0.04 18.76
C GLU A 482 15.08 1.50 18.62
N PRO A 483 15.21 2.26 19.72
CA PRO A 483 15.44 3.71 19.70
C PRO A 483 16.83 4.11 19.19
N THR A 484 17.73 3.16 18.95
CA THR A 484 19.09 3.42 18.46
C THR A 484 19.36 2.81 17.09
N THR A 485 18.33 2.23 16.45
CA THR A 485 18.46 1.70 15.09
C THR A 485 18.82 2.84 14.13
N ALA A 486 19.71 2.54 13.17
CA ALA A 486 20.23 3.49 12.17
C ALA A 486 21.11 4.64 12.70
N LEU A 487 21.61 4.55 13.94
CA LEU A 487 22.66 5.43 14.47
C LEU A 487 24.04 4.76 14.39
N ASP A 488 25.10 5.55 14.29
CA ASP A 488 26.46 5.03 14.43
C ASP A 488 26.72 4.60 15.89
N VAL A 489 27.66 3.67 16.08
CA VAL A 489 27.95 3.04 17.39
C VAL A 489 28.31 4.08 18.46
N THR A 490 28.97 5.17 18.09
CA THR A 490 29.35 6.22 19.04
C THR A 490 28.13 7.00 19.52
N VAL A 491 27.28 7.42 18.59
CA VAL A 491 26.03 8.13 18.92
C VAL A 491 25.07 7.22 19.66
N GLN A 492 24.95 5.94 19.28
CA GLN A 492 24.16 4.95 20.01
C GLN A 492 24.55 4.90 21.49
N GLY A 493 25.85 4.75 21.79
CA GLY A 493 26.33 4.74 23.18
C GLY A 493 25.96 6.00 23.96
N GLN A 494 26.05 7.17 23.32
CA GLN A 494 25.64 8.45 23.94
C GLN A 494 24.13 8.53 24.20
N ILE A 495 23.31 8.00 23.30
CA ILE A 495 21.84 7.98 23.46
C ILE A 495 21.43 7.03 24.58
N LEU A 496 22.06 5.85 24.67
CA LEU A 496 21.79 4.88 25.73
C LEU A 496 22.16 5.43 27.10
N ALA A 497 23.33 6.08 27.23
CA ALA A 497 23.74 6.73 28.47
C ALA A 497 22.74 7.84 28.88
N LEU A 498 22.28 8.64 27.92
CA LEU A 498 21.26 9.67 28.16
C LEU A 498 19.93 9.05 28.63
N LEU A 499 19.47 7.98 28.00
CA LEU A 499 18.24 7.30 28.40
C LEU A 499 18.34 6.72 29.81
N ASP A 500 19.47 6.11 30.18
CA ASP A 500 19.71 5.60 31.55
C ASP A 500 19.72 6.74 32.57
N GLU A 501 20.41 7.84 32.28
CA GLU A 501 20.44 9.03 33.14
C GLU A 501 19.04 9.59 33.38
N LEU A 502 18.24 9.76 32.31
CA LEU A 502 16.89 10.29 32.39
C LEU A 502 15.94 9.31 33.09
N ARG A 503 16.09 8.01 32.85
CA ARG A 503 15.37 6.94 33.56
C ARG A 503 15.55 7.05 35.06
N ARG A 504 16.81 7.11 35.52
CA ARG A 504 17.17 7.16 36.95
C ARG A 504 16.74 8.47 37.60
N THR A 505 16.99 9.60 36.93
CA THR A 505 16.69 10.93 37.49
C THR A 505 15.19 11.18 37.63
N ARG A 506 14.38 10.65 36.70
CA ARG A 506 12.92 10.86 36.69
C ARG A 506 12.11 9.68 37.24
N ASN A 507 12.78 8.61 37.67
CA ASN A 507 12.15 7.38 38.16
C ASN A 507 11.05 6.85 37.21
N VAL A 508 11.33 6.88 35.90
CA VAL A 508 10.41 6.40 34.85
C VAL A 508 10.68 4.93 34.55
N SER A 509 9.60 4.16 34.36
CA SER A 509 9.70 2.74 33.98
C SER A 509 9.87 2.62 32.47
N VAL A 510 10.62 1.63 32.00
CA VAL A 510 10.95 1.50 30.57
C VAL A 510 10.68 0.08 30.07
N LEU A 511 9.91 -0.04 28.99
CA LEU A 511 9.90 -1.23 28.13
C LEU A 511 10.86 -0.96 26.97
N PHE A 512 12.03 -1.58 27.02
CA PHE A 512 13.10 -1.37 26.04
C PHE A 512 13.14 -2.52 25.04
N ILE A 513 12.80 -2.26 23.78
CA ILE A 513 12.83 -3.27 22.73
C ILE A 513 14.11 -3.11 21.92
N THR A 514 14.86 -4.21 21.79
CA THR A 514 16.07 -4.26 20.97
C THR A 514 16.34 -5.68 20.52
N HIS A 515 17.23 -5.83 19.54
CA HIS A 515 17.81 -7.11 19.15
C HIS A 515 19.26 -7.26 19.64
N ASP A 516 19.83 -6.22 20.28
CA ASP A 516 21.21 -6.18 20.74
C ASP A 516 21.30 -6.50 22.24
N PHE A 517 21.96 -7.61 22.56
CA PHE A 517 22.20 -8.04 23.94
C PHE A 517 23.18 -7.14 24.70
N GLY A 518 24.14 -6.51 24.02
CA GLY A 518 25.08 -5.58 24.66
C GLY A 518 24.35 -4.36 25.23
N VAL A 519 23.33 -3.88 24.51
CA VAL A 519 22.46 -2.79 24.98
C VAL A 519 21.64 -3.21 26.18
N VAL A 520 21.07 -4.43 26.17
CA VAL A 520 20.29 -4.93 27.32
C VAL A 520 21.17 -5.11 28.55
N ALA A 521 22.37 -5.67 28.39
CA ALA A 521 23.35 -5.82 29.48
C ALA A 521 23.69 -4.49 30.15
N GLN A 522 23.69 -3.39 29.39
CA GLN A 522 24.04 -2.06 29.89
C GLN A 522 22.87 -1.34 30.58
N LEU A 523 21.61 -1.56 30.15
CA LEU A 523 20.48 -0.69 30.49
C LEU A 523 19.33 -1.36 31.25
N CYS A 524 19.12 -2.66 31.06
CA CYS A 524 17.92 -3.36 31.52
C CYS A 524 18.17 -4.14 32.81
N ASP A 525 17.26 -4.06 33.79
CA ASP A 525 17.36 -4.84 35.03
C ASP A 525 16.89 -6.28 34.81
N ARG A 526 15.87 -6.44 33.96
CA ARG A 526 15.30 -7.74 33.55
C ARG A 526 15.20 -7.83 32.04
N VAL A 527 15.19 -9.06 31.54
CA VAL A 527 15.01 -9.37 30.12
C VAL A 527 13.88 -10.38 29.91
N ALA A 528 13.13 -10.19 28.83
CA ALA A 528 12.16 -11.11 28.28
C ALA A 528 12.55 -11.45 26.84
N VAL A 529 12.80 -12.72 26.58
CA VAL A 529 13.21 -13.23 25.26
C VAL A 529 11.97 -13.76 24.54
N MET A 530 11.70 -13.22 23.37
CA MET A 530 10.49 -13.49 22.57
C MET A 530 10.83 -14.26 21.29
N TYR A 531 10.10 -15.35 21.05
CA TYR A 531 10.19 -16.15 19.84
C TYR A 531 8.80 -16.54 19.32
N ALA A 532 8.55 -16.32 18.03
CA ALA A 532 7.33 -16.72 17.33
C ALA A 532 6.01 -16.35 18.08
N GLY A 533 5.95 -15.11 18.58
CA GLY A 533 4.78 -14.60 19.29
C GLY A 533 4.71 -14.93 20.78
N LYS A 534 5.68 -15.65 21.37
CA LYS A 534 5.69 -16.06 22.78
C LYS A 534 6.94 -15.57 23.51
N ILE A 535 6.82 -15.26 24.81
CA ILE A 535 7.99 -15.13 25.69
C ILE A 535 8.44 -16.55 26.04
N VAL A 536 9.69 -16.87 25.71
CA VAL A 536 10.29 -18.20 25.93
C VAL A 536 11.21 -18.26 27.13
N GLU A 537 11.73 -17.11 27.57
CA GLU A 537 12.53 -16.98 28.78
C GLU A 537 12.41 -15.57 29.35
N THR A 538 12.36 -15.44 30.67
CA THR A 538 12.44 -14.15 31.37
C THR A 538 13.25 -14.29 32.66
N GLY A 539 13.92 -13.23 33.09
CA GLY A 539 14.63 -13.20 34.36
C GLY A 539 15.50 -11.95 34.52
N PRO A 540 16.26 -11.84 35.62
CA PRO A 540 17.29 -10.82 35.78
C PRO A 540 18.28 -10.86 34.61
N THR A 541 18.66 -9.69 34.09
CA THR A 541 19.49 -9.59 32.88
C THR A 541 20.79 -10.37 33.03
N GLU A 542 21.56 -10.13 34.09
CA GLU A 542 22.85 -10.82 34.34
C GLU A 542 22.69 -12.34 34.28
N VAL A 543 21.67 -12.88 34.96
CA VAL A 543 21.45 -14.33 35.05
C VAL A 543 21.05 -14.95 33.71
N VAL A 544 20.22 -14.28 32.91
CA VAL A 544 19.80 -14.78 31.60
C VAL A 544 20.94 -14.70 30.57
N LEU A 545 21.80 -13.68 30.66
CA LEU A 545 22.96 -13.52 29.77
C LEU A 545 24.07 -14.51 30.10
N ASP A 546 24.39 -14.70 31.38
CA ASP A 546 25.47 -15.57 31.83
C ASP A 546 25.06 -17.06 31.79
N SER A 547 23.80 -17.36 32.08
CA SER A 547 23.30 -18.73 32.23
C SER A 547 21.93 -18.91 31.58
N PRO A 548 21.84 -18.80 30.23
CA PRO A 548 20.59 -18.89 29.49
C PRO A 548 19.97 -20.29 29.59
N ALA A 549 18.74 -20.38 30.08
CA ALA A 549 18.05 -21.64 30.29
C ALA A 549 17.39 -22.17 29.01
N HIS A 550 16.83 -21.30 28.15
CA HIS A 550 16.17 -21.75 26.93
C HIS A 550 17.20 -21.98 25.79
N PRO A 551 17.16 -23.10 25.05
CA PRO A 551 18.10 -23.37 23.95
C PRO A 551 18.13 -22.28 22.85
N TYR A 552 16.99 -21.64 22.60
CA TYR A 552 16.92 -20.46 21.72
C TYR A 552 17.74 -19.29 22.26
N THR A 553 17.56 -18.91 23.53
CA THR A 553 18.29 -17.80 24.16
C THR A 553 19.78 -18.04 24.10
N LYS A 554 20.23 -19.26 24.46
CA LYS A 554 21.64 -19.66 24.39
C LYS A 554 22.22 -19.50 23.00
N LYS A 555 21.51 -19.96 21.96
CA LYS A 555 21.96 -19.79 20.58
C LYS A 555 21.92 -18.34 20.12
N LEU A 556 20.93 -17.55 20.56
CA LEU A 556 20.81 -16.15 20.17
C LEU A 556 21.98 -15.33 20.74
N ILE A 557 22.39 -15.62 21.97
CA ILE A 557 23.59 -15.04 22.59
C ILE A 557 24.87 -15.50 21.86
N ALA A 558 24.97 -16.79 21.52
CA ALA A 558 26.13 -17.33 20.79
C ALA A 558 26.33 -16.74 19.38
N CYS A 559 25.27 -16.17 18.78
CA CYS A 559 25.37 -15.43 17.52
C CYS A 559 26.02 -14.04 17.67
N VAL A 560 26.16 -13.52 18.89
CA VAL A 560 26.77 -12.21 19.15
C VAL A 560 28.30 -12.36 19.16
N PRO A 561 29.04 -11.60 18.34
CA PRO A 561 30.49 -11.69 18.29
C PRO A 561 31.15 -11.21 19.60
N GLU A 562 32.02 -12.04 20.17
CA GLU A 562 32.89 -11.62 21.29
C GLU A 562 34.09 -10.80 20.77
N LEU A 563 34.22 -9.57 21.24
CA LEU A 563 35.34 -8.70 20.90
C LEU A 563 36.67 -9.31 21.39
N GLY A 564 37.65 -9.41 20.50
CA GLY A 564 38.99 -9.92 20.83
C GLY A 564 39.21 -11.41 20.58
N ARG A 565 38.18 -12.19 20.21
CA ARG A 565 38.30 -13.65 19.96
C ARG A 565 38.89 -14.06 18.61
N GLY A 566 39.37 -13.11 17.79
CA GLY A 566 40.01 -13.40 16.49
C GLY A 566 39.05 -13.88 15.40
N LYS A 567 39.59 -14.49 14.33
CA LYS A 567 38.83 -15.00 13.16
C LYS A 567 38.18 -16.36 13.45
N GLY A 568 37.16 -16.40 14.30
CA GLY A 568 36.29 -17.56 14.48
C GLY A 568 35.12 -17.56 13.49
N THR A 569 34.56 -18.73 13.19
CA THR A 569 33.25 -18.82 12.52
C THR A 569 32.16 -18.43 13.50
N LEU A 570 31.33 -17.44 13.15
CA LEU A 570 30.18 -17.05 13.96
C LEU A 570 29.15 -18.19 13.96
N GLU A 571 28.63 -18.52 15.14
CA GLU A 571 27.51 -19.44 15.22
C GLU A 571 26.26 -18.77 14.63
N ALA A 572 25.47 -19.55 13.89
CA ALA A 572 24.21 -19.11 13.31
C ALA A 572 23.12 -20.10 13.66
N ILE A 573 21.91 -19.60 13.93
CA ILE A 573 20.75 -20.46 14.16
C ILE A 573 20.25 -20.98 12.79
N PRO A 574 20.34 -22.29 12.51
CA PRO A 574 19.98 -22.82 11.20
C PRO A 574 18.48 -22.66 10.90
N GLY A 575 18.16 -22.60 9.62
CA GLY A 575 16.78 -22.49 9.13
C GLY A 575 16.15 -21.10 9.32
N LEU A 576 14.88 -20.99 8.94
CA LEU A 576 14.09 -19.76 9.06
C LEU A 576 13.11 -19.86 10.25
N PRO A 577 12.74 -18.73 10.88
CA PRO A 577 11.66 -18.70 11.85
C PRO A 577 10.35 -19.23 11.25
N PRO A 578 9.48 -19.88 12.03
CA PRO A 578 8.20 -20.37 11.53
C PRO A 578 7.29 -19.19 11.16
N VAL A 579 6.50 -19.38 10.10
CA VAL A 579 5.45 -18.44 9.75
C VAL A 579 4.33 -18.46 10.80
N VAL A 580 3.95 -17.28 11.30
CA VAL A 580 3.01 -17.15 12.43
C VAL A 580 1.54 -17.43 12.10
N ASP A 581 1.21 -17.71 10.84
CA ASP A 581 -0.09 -18.24 10.41
C ASP A 581 -0.18 -19.77 10.53
N LYS A 582 0.95 -20.47 10.64
CA LYS A 582 1.04 -21.92 10.74
C LYS A 582 2.09 -22.35 11.76
N LEU A 583 1.89 -21.93 13.01
CA LEU A 583 2.73 -22.37 14.12
C LEU A 583 2.61 -23.89 14.34
N PRO A 584 3.72 -24.60 14.61
CA PRO A 584 3.69 -26.03 14.91
C PRO A 584 2.97 -26.32 16.23
N LYS A 585 2.51 -27.56 16.39
CA LYS A 585 2.02 -28.05 17.69
C LYS A 585 3.22 -28.15 18.67
N GLY A 586 3.03 -27.83 19.94
CA GLY A 586 4.13 -27.81 20.91
C GLY A 586 5.00 -26.55 20.86
N CYS A 587 6.32 -26.74 20.98
CA CYS A 587 7.32 -25.70 21.00
C CYS A 587 7.58 -25.16 19.58
N ALA A 588 7.40 -23.85 19.37
CA ALA A 588 7.66 -23.21 18.07
C ALA A 588 9.12 -23.34 17.61
N PHE A 589 10.06 -23.49 18.55
CA PHE A 589 11.49 -23.60 18.27
C PHE A 589 11.96 -25.05 18.02
N ALA A 590 11.09 -26.06 18.15
CA ALA A 590 11.48 -27.47 18.09
C ALA A 590 12.26 -27.84 16.81
N ALA A 591 11.87 -27.29 15.65
CA ALA A 591 12.54 -27.57 14.37
C ALA A 591 13.99 -27.03 14.28
N ARG A 592 14.37 -26.07 15.12
CA ARG A 592 15.69 -25.42 15.16
C ARG A 592 16.47 -25.72 16.45
N CYS A 593 15.86 -26.47 17.37
CA CYS A 593 16.42 -26.80 18.67
C CYS A 593 17.29 -28.07 18.58
N SER A 594 18.51 -28.02 19.14
CA SER A 594 19.42 -29.16 19.23
C SER A 594 18.96 -30.22 20.25
N LYS A 595 18.09 -29.85 21.20
CA LYS A 595 17.55 -30.71 22.26
C LYS A 595 16.09 -31.12 22.01
N ALA A 596 15.60 -30.99 20.78
CA ALA A 596 14.21 -31.32 20.46
C ALA A 596 13.95 -32.82 20.66
N ALA A 597 12.92 -33.15 21.45
CA ALA A 597 12.39 -34.50 21.62
C ALA A 597 10.93 -34.56 21.18
N GLU A 598 10.34 -35.76 21.17
CA GLU A 598 8.96 -35.97 20.73
C GLU A 598 7.95 -35.12 21.54
N ALA A 599 8.17 -34.98 22.86
CA ALA A 599 7.38 -34.11 23.74
C ALA A 599 7.38 -32.65 23.29
N CYS A 600 8.44 -32.15 22.64
CA CYS A 600 8.50 -30.78 22.14
C CYS A 600 7.58 -30.52 20.93
N GLN A 601 7.11 -31.57 20.26
CA GLN A 601 6.29 -31.49 19.05
C GLN A 601 4.78 -31.69 19.34
N GLN A 602 4.43 -31.96 20.60
CA GLN A 602 3.08 -32.32 21.03
C GLN A 602 2.68 -31.49 22.27
N GLY A 603 1.38 -31.20 22.42
CA GLY A 603 0.84 -30.55 23.62
C GLY A 603 1.20 -29.06 23.79
N GLU A 604 0.91 -28.52 24.96
CA GLU A 604 1.38 -27.20 25.41
C GLU A 604 2.65 -27.38 26.24
N VAL A 605 3.64 -26.51 26.01
CA VAL A 605 4.86 -26.47 26.80
C VAL A 605 4.54 -25.82 28.14
N ALA A 606 4.79 -26.51 29.25
CA ALA A 606 4.59 -25.96 30.58
C ALA A 606 5.56 -24.79 30.83
N ARG A 607 5.07 -23.76 31.53
CA ARG A 607 5.91 -22.69 32.07
C ARG A 607 6.57 -23.22 33.34
N ASP A 608 7.89 -23.19 33.39
CA ASP A 608 8.66 -23.44 34.60
C ASP A 608 9.10 -22.08 35.16
N GLU A 609 8.76 -21.83 36.43
CA GLU A 609 8.96 -20.54 37.11
C GLU A 609 9.60 -20.79 38.48
N ALA A 610 10.81 -20.25 38.69
CA ALA A 610 11.48 -20.27 39.99
C ALA A 610 12.37 -19.03 40.16
N SER A 611 12.45 -18.51 41.39
CA SER A 611 13.38 -17.43 41.77
C SER A 611 13.31 -16.18 40.86
N GLY A 612 12.12 -15.82 40.36
CA GLY A 612 11.93 -14.68 39.46
C GLY A 612 12.37 -14.91 38.00
N ARG A 613 12.73 -16.15 37.65
CA ARG A 613 12.97 -16.60 36.28
C ARG A 613 11.77 -17.39 35.77
N MET A 614 11.53 -17.31 34.47
CA MET A 614 10.55 -18.13 33.77
C MET A 614 11.18 -18.71 32.51
N VAL A 615 10.94 -19.99 32.23
CA VAL A 615 11.34 -20.63 30.98
C VAL A 615 10.21 -21.47 30.40
N LEU A 616 9.99 -21.37 29.10
CA LEU A 616 9.02 -22.17 28.36
C LEU A 616 9.72 -23.32 27.62
N CYS A 617 10.23 -24.29 28.37
CA CYS A 617 11.00 -25.41 27.80
C CYS A 617 10.79 -26.71 28.60
N HIS A 618 10.61 -27.84 27.92
CA HIS A 618 10.61 -29.15 28.56
C HIS A 618 12.03 -29.61 28.99
N TYR A 619 13.06 -29.15 28.28
CA TYR A 619 14.46 -29.59 28.48
C TYR A 619 15.40 -28.39 28.50
N PRO A 620 15.31 -27.50 29.50
CA PRO A 620 16.16 -26.33 29.57
C PRO A 620 17.64 -26.72 29.69
N GLU A 621 18.53 -25.82 29.29
CA GLU A 621 19.99 -25.95 29.40
C GLU A 621 20.41 -26.05 30.87
N GLU A 622 19.75 -25.29 31.73
CA GLU A 622 19.87 -25.33 33.17
C GLU A 622 18.50 -25.45 33.83
N LYS A 623 18.41 -26.22 34.92
CA LYS A 623 17.18 -26.23 35.73
C LYS A 623 17.11 -24.92 36.49
N LEU A 624 15.92 -24.31 36.53
CA LEU A 624 15.66 -23.21 37.44
C LEU A 624 15.69 -23.79 38.87
N VAL A 625 16.52 -23.22 39.75
CA VAL A 625 16.67 -23.63 41.16
C VAL A 625 16.16 -22.53 42.08
#